data_AF-A0A517W3Q5-F1
#
_entry.id   AF-A0A517W3Q5-F1
#
_cell.length_a   1.000
_cell.length_b   1.000
_cell.length_c   1.000
_cell.angle_alpha   90.00
_cell.angle_beta   90.00
_cell.angle_gamma   90.00
#
_symmetry.space_group_name_H-M   'P 1'
#
loop_
_entity.id
_entity.type
_entity.pdbx_description
1 polymer ?
#
loop_
_entity_poly.entity_id
_entity_poly.type
_entity_poly.pdbx_seq_one_letter_code
_entity_poly.pdbx_strand_id
1 'polypeptide(L)'
;MCKIILKVFLISFLLAMILIGVLGYFLGHEQIASFSFGPIYKNEAAFKLNVYAESETHYEPPGYIYFEIKWWGKTKIPQRRFMGIGVERKPKQNFTLVTTKDDEIVALLLNNEVQMIHELSSGFTWPGPYTNVTEPQWQMAELLLQKLRATKPDIRCPRQEDYRKELDRELKQ
;
A
#
# COMPACT_ATOMS: atom_id res chain seq x y z
N MET A 1 9.09 45.01 -33.06
CA MET A 1 8.42 44.82 -31.75
C MET A 1 7.73 43.46 -31.61
N CYS A 2 6.85 43.05 -32.54
CA CYS A 2 6.05 41.82 -32.42
C CYS A 2 6.87 40.52 -32.23
N LYS A 3 8.02 40.36 -32.91
CA LYS A 3 8.89 39.16 -32.78
C LYS A 3 9.59 39.01 -31.43
N ILE A 4 9.89 40.11 -30.74
CA ILE A 4 10.59 40.07 -29.45
C ILE A 4 9.60 39.66 -28.35
N ILE A 5 8.40 40.24 -28.36
CA ILE A 5 7.31 39.89 -27.44
C ILE A 5 6.93 38.42 -27.59
N LEU A 6 6.83 37.91 -28.83
CA LEU A 6 6.53 36.50 -29.09
C LEU A 6 7.62 35.55 -28.56
N LYS A 7 8.91 35.91 -28.71
CA LYS A 7 10.03 35.11 -28.16
C LYS A 7 10.02 35.08 -26.63
N VAL A 8 9.77 36.21 -25.99
CA VAL A 8 9.67 36.29 -24.51
C VAL A 8 8.51 35.43 -24.03
N PHE A 9 7.35 35.48 -24.68
CA PHE A 9 6.20 34.65 -24.32
C PHE A 9 6.48 33.15 -24.46
N LEU A 10 7.13 32.72 -25.56
CA LEU A 10 7.51 31.33 -25.76
C LEU A 10 8.49 30.81 -24.71
N ILE A 11 9.49 31.62 -24.34
CA ILE A 11 10.47 31.26 -23.31
C ILE A 11 9.79 31.16 -21.94
N SER A 12 8.95 32.13 -21.58
CA SER A 12 8.19 32.10 -20.32
C SER A 12 7.24 30.91 -20.24
N PHE A 13 6.56 30.57 -21.34
CA PHE A 13 5.69 29.39 -21.41
C PHE A 13 6.49 28.09 -21.25
N LEU A 14 7.65 27.98 -21.92
CA LEU A 14 8.53 26.82 -21.78
C LEU A 14 9.03 26.66 -20.33
N LEU A 15 9.43 27.76 -19.69
CA LEU A 15 9.86 27.76 -18.29
C LEU A 15 8.72 27.34 -17.35
N ALA A 16 7.49 27.79 -17.58
CA ALA A 16 6.33 27.38 -16.81
C ALA A 16 6.05 25.87 -16.97
N MET A 17 6.12 25.34 -18.19
CA MET A 17 5.95 23.91 -18.47
C MET A 17 7.02 23.05 -17.77
N ILE A 18 8.28 23.51 -17.79
CA ILE A 18 9.38 22.85 -17.08
C ILE A 18 9.11 22.86 -15.57
N LEU A 19 8.73 24.02 -15.01
CA LEU A 19 8.44 24.14 -13.58
C LEU A 19 7.29 23.22 -13.14
N ILE A 20 6.21 23.14 -13.93
CA ILE A 20 5.09 22.23 -13.67
C ILE A 20 5.54 20.76 -13.72
N GLY A 21 6.36 20.39 -14.70
CA GLY A 21 6.91 19.04 -14.80
C GLY A 21 7.81 18.68 -13.60
N VAL A 22 8.66 19.60 -13.17
CA VAL A 22 9.52 19.45 -11.99
C VAL A 22 8.68 19.32 -10.72
N LEU A 23 7.68 20.18 -10.53
CA LEU A 23 6.75 20.10 -9.39
C LEU A 23 5.99 18.76 -9.40
N GLY A 24 5.49 18.32 -10.55
CA GLY A 24 4.82 17.02 -10.68
C GLY A 24 5.72 15.84 -10.33
N TYR A 25 7.00 15.90 -10.66
CA TYR A 25 7.98 14.88 -10.29
C TYR A 25 8.24 14.85 -8.78
N PHE A 26 8.45 16.01 -8.16
CA PHE A 26 8.67 16.10 -6.71
C PHE A 26 7.41 15.83 -5.88
N LEU A 27 6.23 16.04 -6.44
CA LEU A 27 4.94 15.79 -5.78
C LEU A 27 4.36 14.41 -6.12
N GLY A 28 5.04 13.62 -6.96
CA GLY A 28 4.57 12.30 -7.35
C GLY A 28 4.74 11.26 -6.24
N HIS A 29 3.87 10.25 -6.26
CA HIS A 29 4.12 9.00 -5.55
C HIS A 29 4.98 8.10 -6.46
N GLU A 30 6.13 7.66 -5.97
CA GLU A 30 7.01 6.72 -6.66
C GLU A 30 6.45 5.30 -6.48
N GLN A 31 6.23 4.56 -7.56
CA GLN A 31 5.87 3.15 -7.43
C GLN A 31 7.10 2.32 -7.06
N ILE A 32 7.08 1.69 -5.88
CA ILE A 32 8.20 0.93 -5.33
C ILE A 32 8.04 -0.60 -5.46
N ALA A 33 6.80 -1.09 -5.64
CA ALA A 33 6.56 -2.50 -5.91
C ALA A 33 5.27 -2.72 -6.73
N SER A 34 5.22 -3.86 -7.41
CA SER A 34 4.05 -4.29 -8.18
C SER A 34 3.94 -5.80 -8.20
N PHE A 35 2.78 -6.32 -7.87
CA PHE A 35 2.52 -7.75 -7.83
C PHE A 35 1.22 -8.08 -8.57
N SER A 36 1.29 -9.08 -9.43
CA SER A 36 0.15 -9.62 -10.17
C SER A 36 -0.30 -10.92 -9.53
N PHE A 37 -1.60 -11.09 -9.31
CA PHE A 37 -2.16 -12.27 -8.65
C PHE A 37 -3.60 -12.58 -9.11
N GLY A 38 -4.07 -13.78 -8.79
CA GLY A 38 -5.38 -14.28 -9.19
C GLY A 38 -5.40 -14.92 -10.59
N PRO A 39 -6.59 -15.26 -11.10
CA PRO A 39 -6.74 -16.00 -12.35
C PRO A 39 -6.16 -15.23 -13.54
N ILE A 40 -5.47 -15.97 -14.41
CA ILE A 40 -4.82 -15.42 -15.60
C ILE A 40 -5.79 -15.49 -16.78
N TYR A 41 -6.00 -14.37 -17.45
CA TYR A 41 -6.73 -14.30 -18.72
C TYR A 41 -5.89 -13.51 -19.73
N LYS A 42 -5.67 -14.07 -20.92
CA LYS A 42 -4.84 -13.46 -21.99
C LYS A 42 -3.45 -13.01 -21.51
N ASN A 43 -2.79 -13.85 -20.70
CA ASN A 43 -1.47 -13.58 -20.09
C ASN A 43 -1.44 -12.41 -19.09
N GLU A 44 -2.60 -11.93 -18.65
CA GLU A 44 -2.70 -10.92 -17.59
C GLU A 44 -3.40 -11.50 -16.38
N ALA A 45 -2.81 -11.30 -15.20
CA ALA A 45 -3.47 -11.65 -13.94
C ALA A 45 -4.64 -10.68 -13.70
N ALA A 46 -5.75 -11.20 -13.17
CA ALA A 46 -6.94 -10.41 -12.89
C ALA A 46 -6.65 -9.23 -11.94
N PHE A 47 -5.81 -9.46 -10.92
CA PHE A 47 -5.51 -8.46 -9.90
C PHE A 47 -4.07 -7.96 -9.95
N LYS A 48 -3.91 -6.70 -9.58
CA LYS A 48 -2.61 -6.04 -9.45
C LYS A 48 -2.56 -5.24 -8.16
N LEU A 49 -1.61 -5.56 -7.29
CA LEU A 49 -1.28 -4.80 -6.08
C LEU A 49 -0.08 -3.91 -6.39
N ASN A 50 -0.25 -2.61 -6.28
CA ASN A 50 0.84 -1.64 -6.41
C ASN A 50 1.16 -1.05 -5.04
N VAL A 51 2.45 -0.85 -4.78
CA VAL A 51 2.93 -0.15 -3.59
C VAL A 51 3.64 1.10 -4.04
N TYR A 52 3.33 2.22 -3.41
CA TYR A 52 3.92 3.52 -3.69
C TYR A 52 4.57 4.11 -2.45
N ALA A 53 5.61 4.91 -2.63
CA ALA A 53 6.16 5.79 -1.61
C ALA A 53 5.90 7.24 -1.99
N GLU A 54 5.54 8.06 -1.02
CA GLU A 54 5.63 9.51 -1.16
C GLU A 54 7.08 9.92 -1.42
N SER A 55 7.24 10.95 -2.26
CA SER A 55 8.50 11.68 -2.39
C SER A 55 8.97 12.24 -1.05
N GLU A 56 10.29 12.39 -0.90
CA GLU A 56 10.94 12.92 0.29
C GLU A 56 10.52 14.35 0.65
N THR A 57 9.81 15.05 -0.23
CA THR A 57 9.45 16.47 -0.10
C THR A 57 7.99 16.73 0.30
N HIS A 58 7.17 15.68 0.54
CA HIS A 58 5.71 15.84 0.64
C HIS A 58 5.19 16.26 2.03
N TYR A 59 5.74 15.69 3.12
CA TYR A 59 5.32 15.96 4.51
C TYR A 59 6.49 15.78 5.47
N GLU A 60 6.38 16.30 6.68
CA GLU A 60 7.33 16.00 7.76
C GLU A 60 6.63 15.12 8.83
N PRO A 61 7.10 13.88 9.04
CA PRO A 61 8.20 13.24 8.35
C PRO A 61 7.80 12.65 6.96
N PRO A 62 8.72 12.66 5.98
CA PRO A 62 8.40 12.23 4.62
C PRO A 62 8.48 10.72 4.43
N GLY A 63 8.00 10.27 3.27
CA GLY A 63 8.25 8.92 2.76
C GLY A 63 7.18 7.89 3.14
N TYR A 64 5.94 8.31 3.38
CA TYR A 64 4.86 7.38 3.68
C TYR A 64 4.62 6.40 2.54
N ILE A 65 4.31 5.15 2.88
CA ILE A 65 3.97 4.14 1.89
C ILE A 65 2.46 3.98 1.74
N TYR A 66 2.06 3.62 0.53
CA TYR A 66 0.67 3.43 0.11
C TYR A 66 0.53 2.14 -0.69
N PHE A 67 -0.64 1.54 -0.66
CA PHE A 67 -1.00 0.44 -1.57
C PHE A 67 -2.29 0.72 -2.32
N GLU A 68 -2.41 0.12 -3.50
CA GLU A 68 -3.61 0.14 -4.33
C GLU A 68 -3.83 -1.27 -4.88
N ILE A 69 -5.09 -1.69 -4.99
CA ILE A 69 -5.45 -2.94 -5.68
C ILE A 69 -6.31 -2.61 -6.89
N LYS A 70 -5.90 -3.07 -8.07
CA LYS A 70 -6.65 -2.97 -9.32
C LYS A 70 -7.17 -4.34 -9.73
N TRP A 71 -8.35 -4.36 -10.35
CA TRP A 71 -8.95 -5.50 -11.00
C TRP A 71 -9.19 -5.16 -12.48
N TRP A 72 -8.53 -5.87 -13.39
CA TRP A 72 -8.57 -5.58 -14.84
C TRP A 72 -8.33 -4.09 -15.16
N GLY A 73 -7.32 -3.51 -14.51
CA GLY A 73 -6.95 -2.09 -14.66
C GLY A 73 -7.87 -1.09 -13.94
N LYS A 74 -9.03 -1.52 -13.41
CA LYS A 74 -9.92 -0.66 -12.62
C LYS A 74 -9.53 -0.70 -11.14
N THR A 75 -9.44 0.45 -10.50
CA THR A 75 -9.13 0.54 -9.07
C THR A 75 -10.28 -0.09 -8.25
N LYS A 76 -9.96 -1.17 -7.54
CA LYS A 76 -10.87 -1.89 -6.63
C LYS A 76 -10.70 -1.37 -5.20
N ILE A 77 -9.44 -1.20 -4.78
CA ILE A 77 -9.07 -0.51 -3.54
C ILE A 77 -8.25 0.72 -3.92
N PRO A 78 -8.74 1.94 -3.64
CA PRO A 78 -8.00 3.16 -3.92
C PRO A 78 -6.71 3.20 -3.11
N GLN A 79 -5.80 4.07 -3.52
CA GLN A 79 -4.53 4.26 -2.82
C GLN A 79 -4.78 4.54 -1.33
N ARG A 80 -4.25 3.67 -0.47
CA ARG A 80 -4.39 3.73 0.99
C ARG A 80 -3.02 3.70 1.65
N ARG A 81 -2.82 4.59 2.62
CA ARG A 81 -1.60 4.64 3.42
C ARG A 81 -1.48 3.38 4.29
N PHE A 82 -0.28 2.86 4.47
CA PHE A 82 -0.03 1.88 5.52
C PHE A 82 -0.08 2.60 6.87
N MET A 83 -1.01 2.21 7.73
CA MET A 83 -1.19 2.82 9.04
C MET A 83 -1.17 1.74 10.11
N GLY A 84 -0.29 1.89 11.09
CA GLY A 84 -0.29 1.06 12.29
C GLY A 84 0.24 -0.37 12.14
N ILE A 85 0.52 -0.87 10.93
CA ILE A 85 1.15 -2.18 10.72
C ILE A 85 2.47 -2.03 10.01
N GLY A 86 3.54 -2.44 10.68
CA GLY A 86 4.87 -2.54 10.10
C GLY A 86 5.49 -1.17 9.79
N VAL A 87 6.21 -1.08 8.67
CA VAL A 87 6.98 0.11 8.32
C VAL A 87 6.06 1.10 7.61
N GLU A 88 5.76 2.24 8.23
CA GLU A 88 4.95 3.29 7.57
C GLU A 88 5.71 4.09 6.51
N ARG A 89 7.02 3.85 6.38
CA ARG A 89 7.92 4.57 5.48
C ARG A 89 8.57 3.67 4.44
N LYS A 90 9.13 4.26 3.37
CA LYS A 90 9.86 3.53 2.33
C LYS A 90 10.92 2.61 2.95
N PRO A 91 10.75 1.27 2.89
CA PRO A 91 11.72 0.35 3.46
C PRO A 91 12.93 0.22 2.53
N LYS A 92 14.07 -0.19 3.10
CA LYS A 92 15.24 -0.58 2.31
C LYS A 92 15.07 -1.98 1.70
N GLN A 93 14.20 -2.79 2.30
CA GLN A 93 13.94 -4.17 1.92
C GLN A 93 12.80 -4.27 0.91
N ASN A 94 12.81 -5.33 0.13
CA ASN A 94 11.77 -5.59 -0.87
C ASN A 94 10.53 -6.21 -0.21
N PHE A 95 9.36 -5.80 -0.68
CA PHE A 95 8.11 -6.44 -0.32
C PHE A 95 8.00 -7.81 -0.98
N THR A 96 7.26 -8.72 -0.33
CA THR A 96 6.88 -10.02 -0.88
C THR A 96 5.36 -10.15 -0.83
N LEU A 97 4.76 -10.70 -1.88
CA LEU A 97 3.34 -11.05 -1.90
C LEU A 97 3.17 -12.51 -1.47
N VAL A 98 2.17 -12.77 -0.64
CA VAL A 98 1.70 -14.13 -0.34
C VAL A 98 0.21 -14.20 -0.59
N THR A 99 -0.24 -15.26 -1.26
CA THR A 99 -1.66 -15.52 -1.49
C THR A 99 -2.05 -16.87 -0.88
N THR A 100 -3.33 -17.02 -0.58
CA THR A 100 -3.91 -18.36 -0.35
C THR A 100 -3.98 -19.12 -1.67
N LYS A 101 -4.14 -20.45 -1.61
CA LYS A 101 -4.17 -21.32 -2.80
C LYS A 101 -5.26 -20.95 -3.82
N ASP A 102 -6.35 -20.37 -3.35
CA ASP A 102 -7.49 -19.87 -4.14
C ASP A 102 -7.33 -18.41 -4.55
N ASP A 103 -6.20 -17.76 -4.23
CA ASP A 103 -5.92 -16.33 -4.45
C ASP A 103 -6.93 -15.36 -3.82
N GLU A 104 -7.78 -15.85 -2.92
CA GLU A 104 -8.85 -15.09 -2.29
C GLU A 104 -8.33 -14.11 -1.22
N ILE A 105 -7.26 -14.50 -0.53
CA ILE A 105 -6.63 -13.70 0.51
C ILE A 105 -5.19 -13.44 0.09
N VAL A 106 -4.81 -12.17 0.17
CA VAL A 106 -3.48 -11.70 -0.16
C VAL A 106 -2.87 -10.96 1.02
N ALA A 107 -1.58 -11.16 1.25
CA ALA A 107 -0.81 -10.38 2.20
C ALA A 107 0.45 -9.82 1.55
N LEU A 108 0.74 -8.57 1.91
CA LEU A 108 2.00 -7.95 1.62
C LEU A 108 2.91 -8.09 2.85
N LEU A 109 4.12 -8.60 2.64
CA LEU A 109 5.09 -8.86 3.69
C LEU A 109 6.35 -8.01 3.50
N LEU A 110 7.00 -7.69 4.62
CA LEU A 110 8.36 -7.18 4.68
C LEU A 110 9.10 -8.01 5.73
N ASN A 111 10.18 -8.72 5.35
CA ASN A 111 10.91 -9.62 6.26
C ASN A 111 10.00 -10.61 7.03
N ASN A 112 9.03 -11.22 6.33
CA ASN A 112 7.98 -12.09 6.89
C ASN A 112 6.98 -11.42 7.83
N GLU A 113 7.07 -10.11 8.06
CA GLU A 113 6.08 -9.35 8.83
C GLU A 113 5.00 -8.83 7.90
N VAL A 114 3.75 -9.15 8.22
CA VAL A 114 2.58 -8.62 7.53
C VAL A 114 2.59 -7.11 7.61
N GLN A 115 2.46 -6.48 6.46
CA GLN A 115 2.25 -5.03 6.29
C GLN A 115 0.79 -4.75 5.93
N MET A 116 0.17 -5.67 5.18
CA MET A 116 -1.25 -5.62 4.81
C MET A 116 -1.78 -7.03 4.57
N ILE A 117 -3.06 -7.26 4.87
CA ILE A 117 -3.87 -8.40 4.45
C ILE A 117 -5.12 -7.87 3.78
N HIS A 118 -5.54 -8.48 2.68
CA HIS A 118 -6.78 -8.17 1.99
C HIS A 118 -7.51 -9.46 1.59
N GLU A 119 -8.81 -9.52 1.84
CA GLU A 119 -9.70 -10.58 1.36
C GLU A 119 -10.59 -10.00 0.26
N LEU A 120 -10.56 -10.61 -0.93
CA LEU A 120 -11.15 -10.05 -2.14
C LEU A 120 -12.69 -10.03 -2.11
N SER A 121 -13.31 -11.08 -1.60
CA SER A 121 -14.77 -11.28 -1.55
C SER A 121 -15.45 -10.33 -0.58
N SER A 122 -14.93 -10.19 0.63
CA SER A 122 -15.46 -9.28 1.65
C SER A 122 -14.98 -7.84 1.47
N GLY A 123 -13.87 -7.63 0.76
CA GLY A 123 -13.19 -6.34 0.67
C GLY A 123 -12.52 -5.92 1.98
N PHE A 124 -12.48 -6.82 2.97
CA PHE A 124 -11.84 -6.56 4.26
C PHE A 124 -10.34 -6.33 4.05
N THR A 125 -9.79 -5.34 4.75
CA THR A 125 -8.37 -5.00 4.69
C THR A 125 -7.85 -4.77 6.10
N TRP A 126 -6.72 -5.38 6.41
CA TRP A 126 -6.00 -5.24 7.66
C TRP A 126 -4.60 -4.68 7.39
N PRO A 127 -4.20 -3.56 8.01
CA PRO A 127 -5.00 -2.76 8.92
C PRO A 127 -6.13 -2.05 8.17
N GLY A 128 -7.19 -1.71 8.91
CA GLY A 128 -8.24 -0.83 8.39
C GLY A 128 -7.72 0.60 8.16
N PRO A 129 -8.56 1.49 7.58
CA PRO A 129 -8.19 2.88 7.29
C PRO A 129 -7.98 3.77 8.55
N TYR A 130 -8.25 3.25 9.74
CA TYR A 130 -8.16 3.99 10.99
C TYR A 130 -7.21 3.29 11.96
N THR A 131 -6.57 4.09 12.83
CA THR A 131 -5.65 3.59 13.85
C THR A 131 -6.36 2.80 14.94
N ASN A 132 -7.65 3.04 15.16
CA ASN A 132 -8.43 2.36 16.19
C ASN A 132 -8.88 1.00 15.68
N VAL A 133 -8.24 -0.05 16.18
CA VAL A 133 -8.59 -1.44 15.93
C VAL A 133 -9.78 -1.80 16.82
N THR A 134 -10.86 -2.32 16.24
CA THR A 134 -11.93 -2.94 17.03
C THR A 134 -11.69 -4.44 17.18
N GLU A 135 -12.21 -5.04 18.25
CA GLU A 135 -12.08 -6.48 18.48
C GLU A 135 -12.58 -7.32 17.28
N PRO A 136 -13.73 -7.02 16.63
CA PRO A 136 -14.15 -7.76 15.44
C PRO A 136 -13.16 -7.67 14.27
N GLN A 137 -12.52 -6.51 14.07
CA GLN A 137 -11.51 -6.34 13.03
C GLN A 137 -10.24 -7.14 13.35
N TRP A 138 -9.84 -7.16 14.62
CA TRP A 138 -8.73 -7.95 15.11
C TRP A 138 -9.00 -9.46 14.90
N GLN A 139 -10.17 -9.96 15.32
CA GLN A 139 -10.59 -11.35 15.15
C GLN A 139 -10.62 -11.77 13.67
N MET A 140 -11.17 -10.92 12.80
CA MET A 140 -11.18 -11.18 11.36
C MET A 140 -9.76 -11.33 10.81
N ALA A 141 -8.86 -10.43 11.18
CA ALA A 141 -7.48 -10.51 10.73
C ALA A 141 -6.72 -11.74 11.29
N GLU A 142 -7.00 -12.22 12.51
CA GLU A 142 -6.47 -13.50 13.01
C GLU A 142 -6.94 -14.68 12.14
N LEU A 143 -8.22 -14.72 11.75
CA LEU A 143 -8.74 -15.77 10.88
C LEU A 143 -8.05 -15.78 9.52
N LEU A 144 -7.82 -14.60 8.93
CA LEU A 144 -7.10 -14.47 7.65
C LEU A 144 -5.62 -14.87 7.79
N LEU A 145 -4.97 -14.49 8.89
CA LEU A 145 -3.59 -14.88 9.18
C LEU A 145 -3.41 -16.40 9.26
N GLN A 146 -4.35 -17.11 9.88
CA GLN A 146 -4.31 -18.58 9.93
C GLN A 146 -4.33 -19.20 8.53
N LYS A 147 -5.19 -18.69 7.64
CA LYS A 147 -5.25 -19.14 6.24
C LYS A 147 -3.95 -18.85 5.49
N LEU A 148 -3.36 -17.67 5.68
CA LEU A 148 -2.08 -17.30 5.08
C LEU A 148 -0.90 -18.13 5.61
N ARG A 149 -0.91 -18.48 6.90
CA ARG A 149 0.11 -19.35 7.52
C ARG A 149 0.09 -20.77 6.96
N ALA A 150 -1.04 -21.23 6.42
CA ALA A 150 -1.10 -22.49 5.69
C ALA A 150 -0.25 -22.46 4.40
N THR A 151 -0.13 -21.29 3.74
CA THR A 151 0.77 -21.10 2.59
C THR A 151 2.20 -20.79 3.04
N LYS A 152 2.37 -19.91 4.04
CA LYS A 152 3.67 -19.44 4.51
C LYS A 152 3.71 -19.45 6.05
N PRO A 153 4.20 -20.54 6.67
CA PRO A 153 4.12 -20.73 8.13
C PRO A 153 4.89 -19.71 8.97
N ASP A 154 5.91 -19.07 8.41
CA ASP A 154 6.80 -18.12 9.09
C ASP A 154 6.27 -16.67 9.12
N ILE A 155 5.03 -16.42 8.69
CA ILE A 155 4.41 -15.09 8.73
C ILE A 155 4.13 -14.63 10.18
N ARG A 156 4.61 -13.43 10.50
CA ARG A 156 4.36 -12.72 11.75
C ARG A 156 3.50 -11.49 11.52
N CYS A 157 2.69 -11.10 12.50
CA CYS A 157 1.89 -9.87 12.44
C CYS A 157 2.03 -9.10 13.77
N PRO A 158 3.02 -8.22 13.88
CA PRO A 158 3.30 -7.51 15.13
C PRO A 158 2.09 -6.77 15.72
N ARG A 159 1.27 -6.12 14.90
CA ARG A 159 0.08 -5.39 15.39
C ARG A 159 -0.97 -6.30 16.03
N GLN A 160 -1.11 -7.52 15.54
CA GLN A 160 -2.02 -8.52 16.13
C GLN A 160 -1.51 -8.97 17.51
N GLU A 161 -0.20 -9.15 17.63
CA GLU A 161 0.45 -9.47 18.90
C GLU A 161 0.34 -8.33 19.91
N ASP A 162 0.49 -7.08 19.46
CA ASP A 162 0.41 -5.89 20.31
C ASP A 162 -1.02 -5.64 20.80
N TYR A 163 -2.03 -5.78 19.93
CA TYR A 163 -3.43 -5.66 20.35
C TYR A 163 -3.80 -6.72 21.40
N ARG A 164 -3.36 -7.98 21.21
CA ARG A 164 -3.61 -9.04 22.19
C ARG A 164 -2.98 -8.72 23.55
N LYS A 165 -1.75 -8.20 23.57
CA LYS A 165 -1.10 -7.77 24.82
C LYS A 165 -1.88 -6.66 25.53
N GLU A 166 -2.49 -5.74 24.78
CA GLU A 166 -3.28 -4.66 25.36
C GLU A 166 -4.59 -5.18 25.96
N LEU A 167 -5.31 -6.04 25.22
CA LEU A 167 -6.52 -6.69 25.71
C LEU A 167 -6.25 -7.51 27.00
N ASP A 168 -5.15 -8.24 27.06
CA ASP A 168 -4.75 -9.02 28.24
C ASP A 168 -4.42 -8.14 29.46
N ARG A 169 -4.02 -6.88 29.26
CA ARG A 169 -3.79 -5.91 30.34
C ARG A 169 -5.10 -5.37 30.87
N GLU A 170 -6.03 -5.02 29.99
CA GLU A 170 -7.36 -4.53 30.36
C GLU A 170 -8.14 -5.57 31.17
N LEU A 171 -8.04 -6.86 30.81
CA LEU A 171 -8.69 -7.95 31.54
C LEU A 171 -8.12 -8.23 32.94
N LYS A 172 -6.92 -7.71 33.25
CA LYS A 172 -6.26 -7.88 34.55
C LYS A 172 -6.45 -6.70 35.50
N GLN A 173 -7.07 -5.61 35.03
CA GLN A 173 -7.43 -4.44 35.83
C GLN A 173 -8.86 -4.58 36.37
#